data_AF-A0A847RYI8-F1
#
_entry.id   AF-A0A847RYI8-F1
#
_cell.length_a   1.000
_cell.length_b   1.000
_cell.length_c   1.000
_cell.angle_alpha   90.00
_cell.angle_beta   90.00
_cell.angle_gamma   90.00
#
_symmetry.space_group_name_H-M   'P 1'
#
loop_
_entity.id
_entity.type
_entity.pdbx_description
1 polymer ?
#
loop_
_entity_poly.entity_id
_entity_poly.type
_entity_poly.pdbx_seq_one_letter_code
_entity_poly.pdbx_strand_id
1 'polypeptide(L)'
;MRPLPLTPSLLFTTLASLLLGFCCLFVDPGYSALVQYTLVFVGLTALVFLTLLARSWLERETLTDLLAAALCVGGTVVAVDGAQQLLSAMGSARFANQQIAGTLIRQPNLYASMLLLGWTATLYLLPALQVRWWRIGGWLLAAVVFGCTLPFTGSRTMFINLALLSGLAIAALILGRYQRQKHFGLSLLLAMLLALVSQFTLPPALAKLTGATNRSVLQRVEAAGATASARLRTDEWKKAVQVWQAHPLTGVGTVRFPYHSFVLQQQAPFNEIPRERLYTHPHNLLFEVLAEQGLIGLGLLLGFLWWWSIQQVWQKMDSPRLLGCAGVLILLTHSMLEFPLWYWYFLIPFTLLLALNDDSRWHLRLSVPGSVLLLAPALTLLGWGGYQQWLGTQQINASYHAYFTARNVSQSRQLARPALNNPLLSLDAEMQYSYGDTANLRTLPDTLARNTRLLRWRPFASVVYHRALLLAQAGQLKEARFWLAAGLRNYPKDRGYLENMYVRSEPTPALKAFYAEYQVASQKRLDEIKAEVAAIQRKRAASLKLQPVAASAASQPASR
;
A
#
# COMPACT_ATOMS: atom_id res chain seq x y z
N MET A 1 -24.97 24.67 -24.09
CA MET A 1 -24.08 23.48 -23.94
C MET A 1 -22.75 23.97 -23.41
N ARG A 2 -22.37 23.58 -22.18
CA ARG A 2 -21.06 23.99 -21.62
C ARG A 2 -19.97 23.07 -22.19
N PRO A 3 -18.85 23.62 -22.69
CA PRO A 3 -17.74 22.81 -23.18
C PRO A 3 -17.11 21.96 -22.07
N LEU A 4 -16.86 20.67 -22.32
CA LEU A 4 -16.08 19.81 -21.45
C LEU A 4 -14.58 20.09 -21.65
N PRO A 5 -13.81 20.44 -20.61
CA PRO A 5 -12.37 20.65 -20.74
C PRO A 5 -11.63 19.31 -20.95
N LEU A 6 -10.72 19.27 -21.92
CA LEU A 6 -9.80 18.15 -22.11
C LEU A 6 -8.59 18.32 -21.19
N THR A 7 -8.74 17.88 -19.94
CA THR A 7 -7.73 18.08 -18.90
C THR A 7 -6.68 16.96 -18.88
N PRO A 8 -5.50 17.17 -18.27
CA PRO A 8 -4.50 16.12 -18.14
C PRO A 8 -5.05 14.86 -17.47
N SER A 9 -5.83 15.00 -16.39
CA SER A 9 -6.37 13.85 -15.66
C SER A 9 -7.40 13.09 -16.49
N LEU A 10 -8.25 13.80 -17.25
CA LEU A 10 -9.24 13.14 -18.11
C LEU A 10 -8.56 12.37 -19.25
N LEU A 11 -7.57 12.98 -19.90
CA LEU A 11 -6.81 12.33 -20.98
C LEU A 11 -6.02 11.13 -20.47
N PHE A 12 -5.31 11.27 -19.35
CA PHE A 12 -4.53 10.18 -18.75
C PHE A 12 -5.41 8.99 -18.36
N THR A 13 -6.50 9.25 -17.61
CA THR A 13 -7.40 8.17 -17.17
C THR A 13 -8.11 7.51 -18.35
N THR A 14 -8.53 8.27 -19.36
CA THR A 14 -9.15 7.73 -20.58
C THR A 14 -8.16 6.87 -21.36
N LEU A 15 -6.94 7.37 -21.62
CA LEU A 15 -5.91 6.63 -22.34
C LEU A 15 -5.52 5.35 -21.61
N ALA A 16 -5.34 5.41 -20.28
CA ALA A 16 -5.04 4.24 -19.46
C ALA A 16 -6.18 3.21 -19.52
N SER A 17 -7.45 3.64 -19.45
CA SER A 17 -8.62 2.77 -19.58
C SER A 17 -8.64 2.05 -20.94
N LEU A 18 -8.37 2.79 -22.03
CA LEU A 18 -8.35 2.23 -23.38
C LEU A 18 -7.20 1.25 -23.58
N LEU A 19 -5.99 1.58 -23.11
CA LEU A 19 -4.83 0.70 -23.22
C LEU A 19 -5.00 -0.58 -22.40
N LEU A 20 -5.48 -0.47 -21.16
CA LEU A 20 -5.74 -1.64 -20.32
C LEU A 20 -6.86 -2.51 -20.90
N GLY A 21 -7.94 -1.89 -21.39
CA GLY A 21 -9.02 -2.59 -22.08
C GLY A 21 -8.58 -3.28 -23.37
N PHE A 22 -7.72 -2.63 -24.16
CA PHE A 22 -7.12 -3.24 -25.35
C PHE A 22 -6.25 -4.45 -24.97
N CYS A 23 -5.44 -4.34 -23.91
CA CYS A 23 -4.64 -5.46 -23.42
C CYS A 23 -5.50 -6.65 -22.98
N CYS A 24 -6.73 -6.44 -22.47
CA CYS A 24 -7.65 -7.53 -22.13
C CYS A 24 -8.01 -8.42 -23.34
N LEU A 25 -7.85 -7.93 -24.58
CA LEU A 25 -8.11 -8.73 -25.79
C LEU A 25 -7.01 -9.75 -26.10
N PHE A 26 -5.81 -9.56 -25.56
CA PHE A 26 -4.62 -10.37 -25.89
C PHE A 26 -4.13 -11.23 -24.72
N VAL A 27 -4.70 -11.05 -23.53
CA VAL A 27 -4.29 -11.78 -22.33
C VAL A 27 -5.25 -12.94 -22.08
N ASP A 28 -4.67 -14.03 -21.57
CA ASP A 28 -5.32 -15.02 -20.71
C ASP A 28 -6.71 -14.59 -20.18
N PRO A 29 -7.89 -15.07 -20.65
CA PRO A 29 -9.17 -14.73 -20.00
C PRO A 29 -9.18 -14.99 -18.48
N GLY A 30 -8.28 -15.85 -17.98
CA GLY A 30 -8.04 -16.07 -16.55
C GLY A 30 -7.23 -14.98 -15.82
N TYR A 31 -6.76 -13.92 -16.47
CA TYR A 31 -5.94 -12.87 -15.84
C TYR A 31 -6.80 -11.76 -15.23
N SER A 32 -7.53 -12.12 -14.18
CA SER A 32 -8.53 -11.25 -13.54
C SER A 32 -7.99 -9.89 -13.08
N ALA A 33 -6.69 -9.83 -12.74
CA ALA A 33 -6.03 -8.60 -12.35
C ALA A 33 -6.13 -7.50 -13.41
N LEU A 34 -5.91 -7.80 -14.71
CA LEU A 34 -5.97 -6.77 -15.74
C LEU A 34 -7.40 -6.23 -15.92
N VAL A 35 -8.41 -7.09 -15.79
CA VAL A 35 -9.82 -6.70 -15.83
C VAL A 35 -10.17 -5.79 -14.65
N GLN A 36 -9.70 -6.13 -13.44
CA GLN A 36 -9.87 -5.27 -12.25
C GLN A 36 -9.26 -3.88 -12.48
N TYR A 37 -8.01 -3.79 -12.95
CA TYR A 37 -7.36 -2.50 -13.20
C TYR A 37 -8.07 -1.72 -14.32
N THR A 38 -8.57 -2.40 -15.37
CA THR A 38 -9.36 -1.75 -16.42
C THR A 38 -10.61 -1.09 -15.82
N LEU A 39 -11.38 -1.82 -14.99
CA LEU A 39 -12.55 -1.27 -14.33
C LEU A 39 -12.21 -0.13 -13.36
N VAL A 40 -11.08 -0.23 -12.65
CA VAL A 40 -10.58 0.85 -11.79
C VAL A 40 -10.39 2.12 -12.63
N PHE A 41 -9.65 2.05 -13.74
CA PHE A 41 -9.38 3.22 -14.58
C PHE A 41 -10.63 3.75 -15.30
N VAL A 42 -11.57 2.88 -15.70
CA VAL A 42 -12.89 3.31 -16.20
C VAL A 42 -13.62 4.09 -15.10
N GLY A 43 -13.56 3.63 -13.85
CA GLY A 43 -14.08 4.31 -12.67
C GLY A 43 -13.44 5.67 -12.43
N LEU A 44 -12.11 5.75 -12.52
CA LEU A 44 -11.39 7.02 -12.38
C LEU A 44 -11.74 7.99 -13.51
N THR A 45 -11.87 7.50 -14.75
CA THR A 45 -12.27 8.30 -15.90
C THR A 45 -13.67 8.88 -15.70
N ALA A 46 -14.62 8.04 -15.28
CA ALA A 46 -15.98 8.47 -14.95
C ALA A 46 -15.98 9.49 -13.80
N LEU A 47 -15.17 9.26 -12.76
CA LEU A 47 -15.05 10.18 -11.62
C LEU A 47 -14.49 11.54 -12.03
N VAL A 48 -13.44 11.57 -12.85
CA VAL A 48 -12.86 12.81 -13.40
C VAL A 48 -13.91 13.51 -14.26
N PHE A 49 -14.55 12.81 -15.19
CA PHE A 49 -15.59 13.37 -16.04
C PHE A 49 -16.74 13.99 -15.23
N LEU A 50 -17.27 13.26 -14.24
CA LEU A 50 -18.34 13.72 -13.36
C LEU A 50 -17.91 14.92 -12.52
N THR A 51 -16.66 14.96 -12.07
CA THR A 51 -16.11 16.11 -11.34
C THR A 51 -16.01 17.34 -12.22
N LEU A 52 -15.52 17.20 -13.46
CA LEU A 52 -15.45 18.29 -14.43
C LEU A 52 -16.84 18.76 -14.85
N LEU A 53 -17.80 17.84 -15.00
CA LEU A 53 -19.19 18.17 -15.24
C LEU A 53 -19.76 18.94 -14.05
N ALA A 54 -19.56 18.48 -12.81
CA ALA A 54 -20.02 19.15 -11.60
C ALA A 54 -19.44 20.56 -11.47
N ARG A 55 -18.17 20.79 -11.83
CA ARG A 55 -17.54 22.14 -11.90
C ARG A 55 -18.24 23.08 -12.89
N SER A 56 -18.98 22.52 -13.85
CA SER A 56 -19.78 23.32 -14.78
C SER A 56 -21.14 23.73 -14.21
N TRP A 57 -21.60 23.14 -13.11
CA TRP A 57 -22.85 23.51 -12.43
C TRP A 57 -22.61 24.23 -11.11
N LEU A 58 -21.58 23.80 -10.38
CA LEU A 58 -21.12 24.32 -9.11
C LEU A 58 -19.76 24.97 -9.28
N GLU A 59 -19.46 25.98 -8.47
CA GLU A 59 -18.13 26.58 -8.47
C GLU A 59 -17.09 25.55 -7.97
N ARG A 60 -15.89 25.59 -8.55
CA ARG A 60 -14.77 24.72 -8.14
C ARG A 60 -14.50 24.84 -6.63
N GLU A 61 -14.65 26.04 -6.07
CA GLU A 61 -14.47 26.29 -4.64
C GLU A 61 -15.45 25.48 -3.80
N THR A 62 -16.75 25.51 -4.13
CA THR A 62 -17.78 24.73 -3.43
C THR A 62 -17.48 23.23 -3.42
N LEU A 63 -17.05 22.67 -4.57
CA LEU A 63 -16.68 21.26 -4.65
C LEU A 63 -15.43 20.94 -3.83
N THR A 64 -14.49 21.88 -3.78
CA THR A 64 -13.27 21.73 -2.97
C THR A 64 -13.59 21.81 -1.48
N ASP A 65 -14.52 22.68 -1.08
CA ASP A 65 -15.01 22.80 0.30
C ASP A 65 -15.70 21.51 0.76
N LEU A 66 -16.53 20.90 -0.09
CA LEU A 66 -17.18 19.61 0.19
C LEU A 66 -16.14 18.49 0.36
N LEU A 67 -15.14 18.42 -0.52
CA LEU A 67 -14.06 17.45 -0.41
C LEU A 67 -13.24 17.69 0.87
N ALA A 68 -12.90 18.95 1.16
CA ALA A 68 -12.17 19.32 2.37
C ALA A 68 -12.97 18.96 3.64
N ALA A 69 -14.27 19.17 3.65
CA ALA A 69 -15.14 18.80 4.77
C ALA A 69 -15.13 17.27 4.97
N ALA A 70 -15.25 16.49 3.89
CA ALA A 70 -15.17 15.03 3.96
C ALA A 70 -13.80 14.54 4.49
N LEU A 71 -12.70 15.12 4.01
CA LEU A 71 -11.34 14.81 4.48
C LEU A 71 -11.14 15.22 5.94
N CYS A 72 -11.67 16.36 6.36
CA CYS A 72 -11.63 16.84 7.74
C CYS A 72 -12.38 15.89 8.68
N VAL A 73 -13.61 15.49 8.33
CA VAL A 73 -14.42 14.55 9.12
C VAL A 73 -13.74 13.18 9.18
N GLY A 74 -13.37 12.62 8.03
CA GLY A 74 -12.70 11.31 7.97
C GLY A 74 -11.36 11.30 8.72
N GLY A 75 -10.56 12.35 8.55
CA GLY A 75 -9.31 12.53 9.28
C GLY A 75 -9.53 12.64 10.79
N THR A 76 -10.57 13.37 11.23
CA THR A 76 -10.90 13.51 12.66
C THR A 76 -11.32 12.18 13.27
N VAL A 77 -12.16 11.41 12.58
CA VAL A 77 -12.56 10.06 13.03
C VAL A 77 -11.34 9.16 13.21
N VAL A 78 -10.43 9.17 12.24
CA VAL A 78 -9.18 8.41 12.31
C VAL A 78 -8.27 8.94 13.44
N ALA A 79 -8.17 10.26 13.61
CA ALA A 79 -7.40 10.87 14.70
C ALA A 79 -7.89 10.41 16.07
N VAL A 80 -9.20 10.44 16.31
CA VAL A 80 -9.83 9.98 17.56
C VAL A 80 -9.58 8.48 17.79
N ASP A 81 -9.74 7.64 16.77
CA ASP A 81 -9.45 6.20 16.85
C ASP A 81 -7.98 5.93 17.25
N GLY A 82 -7.03 6.64 16.64
CA GLY A 82 -5.62 6.51 17.02
C GLY A 82 -5.30 7.11 18.39
N ALA A 83 -6.00 8.15 18.83
CA ALA A 83 -5.85 8.70 20.18
C ALA A 83 -6.34 7.70 21.23
N GLN A 84 -7.48 7.04 20.99
CA GLN A 84 -7.96 5.94 21.82
C GLN A 84 -6.94 4.80 21.89
N GLN A 85 -6.39 4.40 20.74
CA GLN A 85 -5.34 3.38 20.70
C GLN A 85 -4.10 3.80 21.51
N LEU A 86 -3.66 5.06 21.39
CA LEU A 86 -2.53 5.59 22.15
C LEU A 86 -2.82 5.53 23.66
N LEU A 87 -3.99 6.00 24.09
CA LEU A 87 -4.40 5.97 25.49
C LEU A 87 -4.41 4.54 26.05
N SER A 88 -4.97 3.58 25.30
CA SER A 88 -4.94 2.16 25.70
C SER A 88 -3.53 1.60 25.75
N ALA A 89 -2.65 2.02 24.84
CA ALA A 89 -1.29 1.51 24.74
C ALA A 89 -0.41 1.97 25.92
N MET A 90 -0.63 3.18 26.45
CA MET A 90 0.14 3.73 27.59
C MET A 90 0.09 2.85 28.85
N GLY A 91 -1.01 2.11 29.07
CA GLY A 91 -1.14 1.17 30.18
C GLY A 91 -0.43 -0.16 29.96
N SER A 92 0.21 -0.38 28.81
CA SER A 92 0.77 -1.67 28.43
C SER A 92 2.30 -1.70 28.49
N ALA A 93 2.86 -2.81 28.98
CA ALA A 93 4.30 -3.06 28.94
C ALA A 93 4.90 -3.13 27.51
N ARG A 94 4.03 -3.17 26.48
CA ARG A 94 4.43 -3.25 25.06
C ARG A 94 4.54 -1.88 24.39
N PHE A 95 4.16 -0.80 25.07
CA PHE A 95 4.13 0.55 24.49
C PHE A 95 5.47 0.99 23.89
N ALA A 96 6.58 0.57 24.51
CA ALA A 96 7.95 0.87 24.07
C ALA A 96 8.20 0.64 22.58
N ASN A 97 7.61 -0.41 22.01
CA ASN A 97 7.84 -0.79 20.61
C ASN A 97 6.57 -0.67 19.75
N GLN A 98 5.47 -0.16 20.30
CA GLN A 98 4.19 -0.10 19.60
C GLN A 98 4.10 1.15 18.73
N GLN A 99 3.80 0.95 17.45
CA GLN A 99 3.39 2.01 16.55
C GLN A 99 1.88 2.24 16.65
N ILE A 100 1.47 3.49 16.60
CA ILE A 100 0.06 3.88 16.54
C ILE A 100 -0.38 3.94 15.08
N ALA A 101 -1.48 3.28 14.79
CA ALA A 101 -2.01 3.10 13.44
C ALA A 101 -3.53 3.24 13.36
N GLY A 102 -4.20 3.48 14.50
CA GLY A 102 -5.64 3.33 14.63
C GLY A 102 -6.08 1.85 14.56
N THR A 103 -7.26 1.56 15.11
CA THR A 103 -7.90 0.25 14.98
C THR A 103 -8.61 0.08 13.64
N LEU A 104 -8.97 1.19 12.98
CA LEU A 104 -9.61 1.23 11.67
C LEU A 104 -8.62 0.99 10.54
N ILE A 105 -7.51 1.75 10.53
CA ILE A 105 -6.53 1.72 9.43
C ILE A 105 -5.49 0.61 9.62
N ARG A 106 -5.08 0.33 10.87
CA ARG A 106 -4.15 -0.76 11.25
C ARG A 106 -2.79 -0.75 10.53
N GLN A 107 -2.45 0.34 9.85
CA GLN A 107 -1.17 0.55 9.19
C GLN A 107 -0.67 1.97 9.51
N PRO A 108 0.49 2.14 10.16
CA PRO A 108 0.95 3.44 10.67
C PRO A 108 1.19 4.53 9.61
N ASN A 109 1.65 4.18 8.42
CA ASN A 109 1.92 5.12 7.32
C ASN A 109 0.62 5.59 6.64
N LEU A 110 -0.36 4.68 6.44
CA LEU A 110 -1.70 5.00 5.95
C LEU A 110 -2.40 5.93 6.95
N TYR A 111 -2.33 5.59 8.24
CA TYR A 111 -2.85 6.42 9.32
C TYR A 111 -2.25 7.83 9.30
N ALA A 112 -0.92 7.93 9.25
CA ALA A 112 -0.21 9.22 9.21
C ALA A 112 -0.61 10.08 8.01
N SER A 113 -0.82 9.47 6.84
CA SER A 113 -1.26 10.19 5.63
C SER A 113 -2.68 10.71 5.76
N MET A 114 -3.58 9.93 6.38
CA MET A 114 -4.94 10.35 6.63
C MET A 114 -5.02 11.52 7.63
N LEU A 115 -4.14 11.53 8.64
CA LEU A 115 -4.00 12.68 9.54
C LEU A 115 -3.55 13.94 8.80
N LEU A 116 -2.56 13.85 7.92
CA LEU A 116 -2.10 15.01 7.14
C LEU A 116 -3.17 15.51 6.16
N LEU A 117 -3.89 14.62 5.49
CA LEU A 117 -5.01 15.00 4.61
C LEU A 117 -6.12 15.69 5.40
N GLY A 118 -6.52 15.14 6.55
CA GLY A 118 -7.49 15.76 7.44
C GLY A 118 -7.03 17.12 7.93
N TRP A 119 -5.78 17.22 8.41
CA TRP A 119 -5.22 18.46 8.94
C TRP A 119 -5.14 19.56 7.88
N THR A 120 -4.60 19.26 6.70
CA THR A 120 -4.51 20.23 5.60
C THR A 120 -5.90 20.69 5.13
N ALA A 121 -6.87 19.79 5.08
CA ALA A 121 -8.26 20.12 4.77
C ALA A 121 -8.91 21.01 5.84
N THR A 122 -8.69 20.73 7.13
CA THR A 122 -9.16 21.59 8.22
C THR A 122 -8.57 23.00 8.10
N LEU A 123 -7.26 23.11 7.88
CA LEU A 123 -6.58 24.40 7.73
C LEU A 123 -7.08 25.20 6.51
N TYR A 124 -7.50 24.51 5.45
CA TYR A 124 -8.12 25.12 4.28
C TYR A 124 -9.50 25.71 4.60
N LEU A 125 -10.29 25.06 5.46
CA LEU A 125 -11.64 25.50 5.84
C LEU A 125 -11.65 26.61 6.91
N LEU A 126 -10.64 26.68 7.78
CA LEU A 126 -10.60 27.65 8.89
C LEU A 126 -10.80 29.12 8.47
N PRO A 127 -10.23 29.62 7.35
CA PRO A 127 -10.46 30.98 6.89
C PRO A 127 -11.93 31.34 6.61
N ALA A 128 -12.79 30.35 6.36
CA ALA A 128 -14.22 30.55 6.11
C ALA A 128 -14.98 30.97 7.38
N LEU A 129 -14.47 30.65 8.57
CA LEU A 129 -15.08 31.09 9.84
C LEU A 129 -14.97 32.61 9.94
N GLN A 130 -16.05 33.33 10.21
CA GLN A 130 -15.98 34.81 10.25
C GLN A 130 -15.32 35.33 11.54
N VAL A 131 -15.44 34.61 12.65
CA VAL A 131 -14.98 35.03 13.98
C VAL A 131 -13.51 34.65 14.20
N ARG A 132 -12.65 35.65 14.47
CA ARG A 132 -11.20 35.45 14.68
C ARG A 132 -10.88 34.42 15.77
N TRP A 133 -11.57 34.47 16.91
CA TRP A 133 -11.31 33.54 18.02
C TRP A 133 -11.67 32.10 17.68
N TRP A 134 -12.66 31.87 16.82
CA TRP A 134 -13.02 30.53 16.35
C TRP A 134 -11.97 29.99 15.37
N ARG A 135 -11.35 30.86 14.56
CA ARG A 135 -10.20 30.48 13.73
C ARG A 135 -9.02 30.03 14.58
N ILE A 136 -8.69 30.78 15.63
CA ILE A 136 -7.57 30.47 16.53
C ILE A 136 -7.87 29.18 17.31
N GLY A 137 -9.05 29.08 17.93
CA GLY A 137 -9.49 27.89 18.66
C GLY A 137 -9.55 26.65 17.76
N GLY A 138 -10.09 26.78 16.56
CA GLY A 138 -10.11 25.71 15.57
C GLY A 138 -8.72 25.28 15.09
N TRP A 139 -7.80 26.23 14.92
CA TRP A 139 -6.40 25.93 14.60
C TRP A 139 -5.71 25.14 15.72
N LEU A 140 -5.88 25.59 16.98
CA LEU A 140 -5.33 24.91 18.16
C LEU A 140 -5.92 23.51 18.34
N LEU A 141 -7.24 23.38 18.16
CA LEU A 141 -7.92 22.09 18.23
C LEU A 141 -7.42 21.14 17.14
N ALA A 142 -7.31 21.60 15.90
CA ALA A 142 -6.77 20.80 14.80
C ALA A 142 -5.32 20.35 15.08
N ALA A 143 -4.49 21.25 15.60
CA ALA A 143 -3.13 20.94 16.00
C ALA A 143 -3.06 19.84 17.07
N VAL A 144 -3.94 19.87 18.07
CA VAL A 144 -4.02 18.82 19.09
C VAL A 144 -4.52 17.52 18.46
N VAL A 145 -5.67 17.54 17.78
CA VAL A 145 -6.33 16.35 17.23
C VAL A 145 -5.40 15.60 16.25
N PHE A 146 -4.83 16.30 15.28
CA PHE A 146 -4.00 15.68 14.25
C PHE A 146 -2.52 15.54 14.65
N GLY A 147 -2.02 16.41 15.52
CA GLY A 147 -0.61 16.44 15.90
C GLY A 147 -0.24 15.48 17.03
N CYS A 148 -1.16 15.19 17.97
CA CYS A 148 -0.82 14.44 19.18
C CYS A 148 -0.36 13.00 18.94
N THR A 149 -0.99 12.28 18.00
CA THR A 149 -0.69 10.87 17.70
C THR A 149 0.38 10.70 16.62
N LEU A 150 0.66 11.75 15.84
CA LEU A 150 1.56 11.74 14.70
C LEU A 150 2.98 11.21 15.04
N PRO A 151 3.60 11.58 16.18
CA PRO A 151 4.92 11.06 16.58
C PRO A 151 4.97 9.57 16.84
N PHE A 152 3.84 8.99 17.24
CA PHE A 152 3.75 7.59 17.63
C PHE A 152 3.49 6.65 16.45
N THR A 153 3.22 7.20 15.26
CA THR A 153 3.13 6.41 14.02
C THR A 153 4.48 5.79 13.64
N GLY A 154 5.58 6.44 14.00
CA GLY A 154 6.93 6.03 13.58
C GLY A 154 7.14 6.08 12.06
N SER A 155 6.26 6.76 11.31
CA SER A 155 6.39 6.90 9.87
C SER A 155 7.53 7.85 9.52
N ARG A 156 8.50 7.39 8.73
CA ARG A 156 9.62 8.21 8.23
C ARG A 156 9.21 9.07 7.04
N THR A 157 8.20 8.63 6.28
CA THR A 157 7.66 9.37 5.14
C THR A 157 7.08 10.72 5.59
N MET A 158 6.70 10.80 6.87
CA MET A 158 6.24 12.01 7.54
C MET A 158 7.23 13.16 7.39
N PHE A 159 8.53 12.96 7.63
CA PHE A 159 9.50 14.06 7.56
C PHE A 159 9.60 14.68 6.17
N ILE A 160 9.53 13.84 5.13
CA ILE A 160 9.51 14.30 3.74
C ILE A 160 8.23 15.11 3.48
N ASN A 161 7.08 14.60 3.93
CA ASN A 161 5.81 15.33 3.82
C ASN A 161 5.83 16.66 4.57
N LEU A 162 6.34 16.72 5.80
CA LEU A 162 6.45 17.97 6.56
C LEU A 162 7.33 18.99 5.83
N ALA A 163 8.45 18.56 5.25
CA ALA A 163 9.34 19.44 4.48
C ALA A 163 8.67 19.96 3.21
N LEU A 164 8.03 19.07 2.42
CA LEU A 164 7.34 19.45 1.18
C LEU A 164 6.14 20.35 1.43
N LEU A 165 5.35 20.07 2.46
CA LEU A 165 4.21 20.92 2.86
C LEU A 165 4.68 22.27 3.40
N SER A 166 5.82 22.33 4.09
CA SER A 166 6.44 23.60 4.50
C SER A 166 6.91 24.40 3.28
N GLY A 167 7.50 23.75 2.27
CA GLY A 167 7.85 24.38 1.00
C GLY A 167 6.62 24.94 0.28
N LEU A 168 5.53 24.19 0.21
CA LEU A 168 4.25 24.65 -0.34
C LEU A 168 3.67 25.83 0.45
N ALA A 169 3.77 25.78 1.78
CA ALA A 169 3.34 26.86 2.66
C ALA A 169 4.13 28.16 2.42
N ILE A 170 5.45 28.06 2.26
CA ILE A 170 6.33 29.19 1.91
C ILE A 170 5.97 29.73 0.53
N ALA A 171 5.76 28.85 -0.45
CA ALA A 171 5.31 29.25 -1.79
C ALA A 171 3.97 30.00 -1.72
N ALA A 172 3.02 29.56 -0.90
CA ALA A 172 1.75 30.26 -0.69
C ALA A 172 1.93 31.65 -0.06
N LEU A 173 2.92 31.83 0.83
CA LEU A 173 3.22 33.12 1.45
C LEU A 173 3.87 34.12 0.47
N ILE A 174 4.78 33.63 -0.38
CA ILE A 174 5.53 34.45 -1.35
C ILE A 174 4.67 34.76 -2.59
N LEU A 175 4.02 33.75 -3.15
CA LEU A 175 3.30 33.84 -4.43
C LEU A 175 1.81 34.16 -4.26
N GLY A 176 1.27 33.99 -3.05
CA GLY A 176 -0.14 34.27 -2.75
C GLY A 176 -0.47 35.75 -2.85
N ARG A 177 -1.45 36.09 -3.71
CA ARG A 177 -1.86 37.50 -3.92
C ARG A 177 -2.89 38.00 -2.92
N TYR A 178 -3.74 37.12 -2.39
CA TYR A 178 -4.80 37.47 -1.46
C TYR A 178 -4.48 37.00 -0.03
N GLN A 179 -5.07 37.70 0.94
CA GLN A 179 -4.97 37.40 2.38
C GLN A 179 -5.29 35.94 2.69
N ARG A 180 -6.29 35.34 2.03
CA ARG A 180 -6.69 33.95 2.27
C ARG A 180 -5.58 32.94 1.95
N GLN A 181 -4.82 33.12 0.87
CA GLN A 181 -3.72 32.19 0.55
C GLN A 181 -2.56 32.35 1.53
N LYS A 182 -2.24 33.58 1.92
CA LYS A 182 -1.20 33.86 2.92
C LYS A 182 -1.58 33.30 4.29
N HIS A 183 -2.84 33.43 4.70
CA HIS A 183 -3.33 32.82 5.94
C HIS A 183 -3.24 31.29 5.89
N PHE A 184 -3.67 30.66 4.79
CA PHE A 184 -3.50 29.22 4.62
C PHE A 184 -2.02 28.81 4.71
N GLY A 185 -1.13 29.51 3.99
CA GLY A 185 0.31 29.28 4.02
C GLY A 185 0.89 29.41 5.43
N LEU A 186 0.58 30.48 6.14
CA LEU A 186 1.06 30.68 7.51
C LEU A 186 0.52 29.59 8.46
N SER A 187 -0.78 29.30 8.40
CA SER A 187 -1.40 28.26 9.23
C SER A 187 -0.83 26.87 8.96
N LEU A 188 -0.53 26.55 7.69
CA LEU A 188 0.11 25.31 7.29
C LEU A 188 1.56 25.26 7.79
N LEU A 189 2.34 26.33 7.62
CA LEU A 189 3.73 26.38 8.07
C LEU A 189 3.85 26.19 9.59
N LEU A 190 3.02 26.89 10.36
CA LEU A 190 2.98 26.75 11.81
C LEU A 190 2.55 25.35 12.24
N ALA A 191 1.59 24.74 11.53
CA ALA A 191 1.17 23.37 11.78
C ALA A 191 2.30 22.36 11.50
N MET A 192 3.03 22.51 10.39
CA MET A 192 4.16 21.64 10.05
C MET A 192 5.32 21.81 11.04
N LEU A 193 5.60 23.04 11.48
CA LEU A 193 6.58 23.31 12.53
C LEU A 193 6.19 22.64 13.85
N LEU A 194 4.93 22.79 14.26
CA LEU A 194 4.43 22.15 15.48
C LEU A 194 4.46 20.62 15.37
N ALA A 195 4.07 20.07 14.21
CA ALA A 195 4.18 18.65 13.92
C ALA A 195 5.64 18.18 14.07
N LEU A 196 6.59 18.91 13.49
CA LEU A 196 8.02 18.61 13.60
C LEU A 196 8.51 18.68 15.05
N VAL A 197 8.17 19.73 15.79
CA VAL A 197 8.53 19.84 17.22
C VAL A 197 7.93 18.69 18.03
N SER A 198 6.67 18.34 17.79
CA SER A 198 5.97 17.26 18.49
C SER A 198 6.67 15.89 18.32
N GLN A 199 7.32 15.65 17.18
CA GLN A 199 8.09 14.43 16.92
C GLN A 199 9.20 14.23 17.96
N PHE A 200 9.80 15.31 18.45
CA PHE A 200 10.91 15.28 19.40
C PHE A 200 10.47 15.51 20.85
N THR A 201 9.37 16.22 21.09
CA THR A 201 8.94 16.60 22.44
C THR A 201 7.89 15.68 23.05
N LEU A 202 6.91 15.20 22.28
CA LEU A 202 5.78 14.42 22.84
C LEU A 202 6.18 13.05 23.37
N PRO A 203 6.95 12.20 22.65
CA PRO A 203 7.35 10.90 23.19
C PRO A 203 8.12 10.98 24.53
N PRO A 204 9.16 11.83 24.70
CA PRO A 204 9.85 11.95 25.99
C PRO A 204 9.00 12.63 27.06
N ALA A 205 8.16 13.62 26.71
CA ALA A 205 7.24 14.23 27.68
C ALA A 205 6.24 13.19 28.22
N LEU A 206 5.67 12.37 27.33
CA LEU A 206 4.75 11.31 27.72
C LEU A 206 5.42 10.27 28.62
N ALA A 207 6.66 9.89 28.30
CA ALA A 207 7.44 8.96 29.12
C ALA A 207 7.68 9.51 30.54
N LYS A 208 7.94 10.81 30.67
CA LYS A 208 8.10 11.46 32.00
C LYS A 208 6.78 11.51 32.78
N LEU A 209 5.66 11.77 32.11
CA LEU A 209 4.35 11.94 32.76
C LEU A 209 3.72 10.61 33.19
N THR A 210 3.91 9.55 32.40
CA THR A 210 3.19 8.28 32.58
C THR A 210 4.10 7.12 33.01
N GLY A 211 5.43 7.29 32.97
CA GLY A 211 6.39 6.20 33.07
C GLY A 211 6.41 5.26 31.86
N ALA A 212 5.47 5.41 30.91
CA ALA A 212 5.36 4.58 29.72
C ALA A 212 6.32 5.10 28.64
N THR A 213 7.40 4.36 28.42
CA THR A 213 8.37 4.71 27.38
C THR A 213 7.87 4.29 26.01
N ASN A 214 8.10 5.12 24.99
CA ASN A 214 8.01 4.77 23.56
C ASN A 214 9.36 5.15 22.93
N ARG A 215 9.82 4.42 21.91
CA ARG A 215 11.08 4.77 21.23
C ARG A 215 11.05 6.22 20.77
N SER A 216 12.15 6.94 20.98
CA SER A 216 12.30 8.27 20.40
C SER A 216 12.47 8.18 18.88
N VAL A 217 12.24 9.29 18.20
CA VAL A 217 12.50 9.41 16.76
C VAL A 217 13.96 9.08 16.43
N LEU A 218 14.91 9.59 17.22
CA LEU A 218 16.34 9.32 17.05
C LEU A 218 16.66 7.82 17.16
N GLN A 219 16.13 7.16 18.20
CA GLN A 219 16.30 5.71 18.38
C GLN A 219 15.70 4.90 17.22
N ARG A 220 14.62 5.39 16.59
CA ARG A 220 14.03 4.74 15.41
C ARG A 220 14.88 4.95 14.16
N VAL A 221 15.44 6.14 13.95
CA VAL A 221 16.31 6.45 12.81
C VAL A 221 17.62 5.65 12.91
N GLU A 222 18.25 5.63 14.08
CA GLU A 222 19.46 4.85 14.36
C GLU A 222 19.23 3.35 14.18
N ALA A 223 18.16 2.82 14.79
CA ALA A 223 17.79 1.42 14.60
C ALA A 223 17.55 1.12 13.11
N ALA A 224 16.87 2.01 12.38
CA ALA A 224 16.55 1.79 10.98
C ALA A 224 17.80 1.77 10.08
N GLY A 225 18.77 2.67 10.29
CA GLY A 225 20.05 2.69 9.57
C GLY A 225 20.87 1.41 9.77
N ALA A 226 20.70 0.75 10.92
CA ALA A 226 21.32 -0.54 11.23
C ALA A 226 20.45 -1.77 10.89
N THR A 227 19.23 -1.61 10.34
CA THR A 227 18.29 -2.73 10.14
C THR A 227 18.28 -3.33 8.73
N ALA A 228 18.01 -4.64 8.69
CA ALA A 228 17.66 -5.38 7.48
C ALA A 228 16.50 -4.74 6.68
N SER A 229 15.59 -3.98 7.30
CA SER A 229 14.41 -3.40 6.62
C SER A 229 14.72 -2.37 5.54
N ALA A 230 15.81 -1.61 5.68
CA ALA A 230 16.24 -0.65 4.66
C ALA A 230 16.85 -1.39 3.47
N ARG A 231 17.74 -2.36 3.75
CA ARG A 231 18.35 -3.24 2.73
C ARG A 231 17.29 -4.03 1.95
N LEU A 232 16.26 -4.52 2.63
CA LEU A 232 15.14 -5.24 2.04
C LEU A 232 14.37 -4.42 0.99
N ARG A 233 14.12 -3.12 1.23
CA ARG A 233 13.49 -2.24 0.23
C ARG A 233 14.42 -1.97 -0.94
N THR A 234 15.71 -1.68 -0.67
CA THR A 234 16.68 -1.43 -1.74
C THR A 234 16.89 -2.66 -2.63
N ASP A 235 16.79 -3.87 -2.08
CA ASP A 235 16.84 -5.10 -2.87
C ASP A 235 15.64 -5.20 -3.82
N GLU A 236 14.43 -4.86 -3.38
CA GLU A 236 13.27 -4.86 -4.27
C GLU A 236 13.38 -3.81 -5.39
N TRP A 237 13.97 -2.64 -5.11
CA TRP A 237 14.25 -1.64 -6.14
C TRP A 237 15.23 -2.17 -7.18
N LYS A 238 16.31 -2.83 -6.73
CA LYS A 238 17.28 -3.47 -7.64
C LYS A 238 16.63 -4.57 -8.48
N LYS A 239 15.74 -5.38 -7.90
CA LYS A 239 14.97 -6.37 -8.65
C LYS A 239 14.06 -5.72 -9.67
N ALA A 240 13.33 -4.67 -9.32
CA ALA A 240 12.48 -3.94 -10.27
C ALA A 240 13.29 -3.40 -11.46
N VAL A 241 14.49 -2.87 -11.20
CA VAL A 241 15.42 -2.45 -12.27
C VAL A 241 15.85 -3.63 -13.14
N GLN A 242 16.22 -4.79 -12.56
CA GLN A 242 16.58 -5.98 -13.35
C GLN A 242 15.42 -6.51 -14.19
N VAL A 243 14.20 -6.49 -13.64
CA VAL A 243 12.98 -6.86 -14.37
C VAL A 243 12.75 -5.92 -15.55
N TRP A 244 12.89 -4.61 -15.32
CA TRP A 244 12.81 -3.62 -16.39
C TRP A 244 13.90 -3.80 -17.45
N GLN A 245 15.16 -4.05 -17.06
CA GLN A 245 16.25 -4.28 -18.01
C GLN A 245 15.98 -5.48 -18.95
N ALA A 246 15.29 -6.50 -18.45
CA ALA A 246 14.86 -7.64 -19.26
C ALA A 246 13.68 -7.30 -20.20
N HIS A 247 12.84 -6.32 -19.85
CA HIS A 247 11.64 -5.92 -20.59
C HIS A 247 11.47 -4.39 -20.67
N PRO A 248 12.37 -3.67 -21.37
CA PRO A 248 12.55 -2.23 -21.18
C PRO A 248 11.36 -1.37 -21.64
N LEU A 249 10.68 -1.75 -22.72
CA LEU A 249 9.63 -0.92 -23.32
C LEU A 249 8.27 -1.10 -22.63
N THR A 250 7.84 -2.36 -22.49
CA THR A 250 6.48 -2.71 -22.04
C THR A 250 6.43 -3.26 -20.62
N GLY A 251 7.57 -3.56 -20.00
CA GLY A 251 7.63 -4.27 -18.72
C GLY A 251 7.13 -5.72 -18.84
N VAL A 252 6.95 -6.36 -17.69
CA VAL A 252 6.50 -7.77 -17.61
C VAL A 252 4.98 -7.93 -17.66
N GLY A 253 4.22 -6.84 -17.56
CA GLY A 253 2.76 -6.77 -17.43
C GLY A 253 2.29 -6.48 -16.00
N THR A 254 1.14 -5.82 -15.86
CA THR A 254 0.51 -5.45 -14.58
C THR A 254 0.30 -6.67 -13.68
N VAL A 255 0.65 -6.61 -12.39
CA VAL A 255 0.59 -7.68 -11.37
C VAL A 255 1.44 -8.91 -11.69
N ARG A 256 2.64 -8.70 -12.28
CA ARG A 256 3.63 -9.76 -12.53
C ARG A 256 4.96 -9.55 -11.83
N PHE A 257 5.20 -8.35 -11.28
CA PHE A 257 6.38 -8.10 -10.46
C PHE A 257 6.59 -9.14 -9.34
N PRO A 258 5.56 -9.61 -8.59
CA PRO A 258 5.75 -10.58 -7.51
C PRO A 258 6.47 -11.87 -7.95
N TYR A 259 6.09 -12.41 -9.11
CA TYR A 259 6.70 -13.64 -9.65
C TYR A 259 8.16 -13.40 -10.03
N HIS A 260 8.44 -12.32 -10.75
CA HIS A 260 9.81 -12.01 -11.16
C HIS A 260 10.71 -11.69 -9.96
N SER A 261 10.20 -10.96 -8.96
CA SER A 261 10.92 -10.71 -7.71
C SER A 261 11.22 -12.02 -6.96
N PHE A 262 10.29 -12.98 -6.96
CA PHE A 262 10.52 -14.31 -6.37
C PHE A 262 11.60 -15.10 -7.10
N VAL A 263 11.64 -15.06 -8.43
CA VAL A 263 12.67 -15.76 -9.22
C VAL A 263 14.05 -15.15 -8.93
N LEU A 264 14.17 -13.82 -8.96
CA LEU A 264 15.41 -13.12 -8.63
C LEU A 264 15.85 -13.35 -7.19
N GLN A 265 14.90 -13.52 -6.26
CA GLN A 265 15.18 -13.83 -4.86
C GLN A 265 15.94 -15.16 -4.66
N GLN A 266 15.93 -16.07 -5.65
CA GLN A 266 16.67 -17.34 -5.56
C GLN A 266 18.17 -17.18 -5.88
N GLN A 267 18.58 -16.03 -6.42
CA GLN A 267 19.92 -15.78 -6.94
C GLN A 267 20.71 -14.80 -6.05
N ALA A 268 22.04 -14.90 -6.07
CA ALA A 268 22.90 -13.93 -5.40
C ALA A 268 22.81 -12.57 -6.13
N PRO A 269 22.88 -11.42 -5.43
CA PRO A 269 23.07 -11.28 -3.98
C PRO A 269 21.76 -11.31 -3.18
N PHE A 270 20.59 -11.41 -3.83
CA PHE A 270 19.29 -11.28 -3.15
C PHE A 270 18.99 -12.44 -2.20
N ASN A 271 19.58 -13.60 -2.47
CA ASN A 271 19.37 -14.83 -1.71
C ASN A 271 20.24 -14.95 -0.44
N GLU A 272 21.07 -13.94 -0.15
CA GLU A 272 22.00 -13.89 1.00
C GLU A 272 21.31 -13.47 2.30
N ILE A 273 20.23 -12.70 2.22
CA ILE A 273 19.49 -12.22 3.39
C ILE A 273 18.28 -13.13 3.61
N PRO A 274 18.19 -13.82 4.76
CA PRO A 274 16.98 -14.56 5.13
C PRO A 274 15.78 -13.63 5.17
N ARG A 275 14.69 -14.03 4.51
CA ARG A 275 13.43 -13.29 4.50
C ARG A 275 12.35 -14.10 5.17
N GLU A 276 11.61 -13.47 6.08
CA GLU A 276 10.44 -14.09 6.70
C GLU A 276 9.21 -14.04 5.79
N ARG A 277 9.12 -13.03 4.93
CA ARG A 277 8.06 -12.83 3.94
C ARG A 277 8.62 -12.14 2.71
N LEU A 278 8.07 -12.47 1.55
CA LEU A 278 8.40 -11.80 0.30
C LEU A 278 7.42 -10.66 0.03
N TYR A 279 7.96 -9.59 -0.54
CA TYR A 279 7.16 -8.44 -0.96
C TYR A 279 6.49 -8.74 -2.29
N THR A 280 5.30 -8.20 -2.47
CA THR A 280 4.57 -8.27 -3.73
C THR A 280 4.70 -6.99 -4.55
N HIS A 281 5.40 -5.98 -4.02
CA HIS A 281 5.63 -4.68 -4.64
C HIS A 281 7.04 -4.20 -4.30
N PRO A 282 7.66 -3.33 -5.12
CA PRO A 282 8.95 -2.72 -4.83
C PRO A 282 8.83 -1.54 -3.86
N HIS A 283 7.65 -1.29 -3.28
CA HIS A 283 7.43 -0.18 -2.33
C HIS A 283 7.78 1.19 -2.90
N ASN A 284 7.65 1.37 -4.21
CA ASN A 284 7.83 2.65 -4.89
C ASN A 284 7.06 2.62 -6.21
N LEU A 285 6.16 3.59 -6.41
CA LEU A 285 5.30 3.67 -7.58
C LEU A 285 6.08 3.72 -8.90
N LEU A 286 7.21 4.42 -8.96
CA LEU A 286 7.99 4.53 -10.19
C LEU A 286 8.65 3.20 -10.55
N PHE A 287 9.22 2.50 -9.57
CA PHE A 287 9.80 1.16 -9.80
C PHE A 287 8.73 0.12 -10.15
N GLU A 288 7.54 0.21 -9.55
CA GLU A 288 6.41 -0.66 -9.91
C GLU A 288 6.01 -0.46 -11.37
N VAL A 289 5.73 0.79 -11.76
CA VAL A 289 5.32 1.12 -13.14
C VAL A 289 6.44 0.77 -14.13
N LEU A 290 7.70 1.02 -13.79
CA LEU A 290 8.84 0.70 -14.64
C LEU A 290 9.00 -0.81 -14.85
N ALA A 291 8.85 -1.63 -13.81
CA ALA A 291 8.96 -3.08 -13.93
C ALA A 291 7.77 -3.69 -14.68
N GLU A 292 6.55 -3.25 -14.39
CA GLU A 292 5.33 -3.86 -14.91
C GLU A 292 4.88 -3.29 -16.26
N GLN A 293 5.18 -2.02 -16.55
CA GLN A 293 4.70 -1.30 -17.74
C GLN A 293 5.83 -0.68 -18.59
N GLY A 294 7.08 -0.82 -18.15
CA GLY A 294 8.26 -0.35 -18.89
C GLY A 294 8.32 1.17 -19.06
N LEU A 295 9.17 1.61 -20.00
CA LEU A 295 9.34 3.02 -20.33
C LEU A 295 8.07 3.66 -20.90
N ILE A 296 7.19 2.89 -21.55
CA ILE A 296 5.93 3.41 -22.08
C ILE A 296 5.02 3.81 -20.92
N GLY A 297 4.77 2.91 -19.97
CA GLY A 297 3.95 3.21 -18.80
C GLY A 297 4.54 4.32 -17.94
N LEU A 298 5.86 4.28 -17.70
CA LEU A 298 6.54 5.31 -16.93
C LEU A 298 6.48 6.68 -17.63
N GLY A 299 6.69 6.72 -18.95
CA GLY A 299 6.60 7.93 -19.75
C GLY A 299 5.20 8.55 -19.73
N LEU A 300 4.14 7.73 -19.80
CA LEU A 300 2.77 8.18 -19.67
C LEU A 300 2.49 8.77 -18.29
N LEU A 301 2.92 8.10 -17.21
CA LEU A 301 2.76 8.60 -15.85
C LEU A 301 3.53 9.91 -15.62
N LEU A 302 4.81 9.95 -15.99
CA LEU A 302 5.65 11.14 -15.80
C LEU A 302 5.19 12.30 -16.68
N GLY A 303 4.78 12.03 -17.93
CA GLY A 303 4.21 13.03 -18.83
C GLY A 303 2.91 13.63 -18.27
N PHE A 304 2.04 12.79 -17.71
CA PHE A 304 0.83 13.24 -17.02
C PHE A 304 1.18 14.11 -15.80
N LEU A 305 2.04 13.63 -14.90
CA LEU A 305 2.41 14.38 -13.69
C LEU A 305 3.11 15.69 -14.04
N TRP A 306 3.98 15.69 -15.05
CA TRP A 306 4.65 16.90 -15.54
C TRP A 306 3.64 17.92 -16.09
N TRP A 307 2.72 17.49 -16.95
CA TRP A 307 1.67 18.37 -17.48
C TRP A 307 0.76 18.88 -16.35
N TRP A 308 0.37 18.02 -15.42
CA TRP A 308 -0.45 18.45 -14.29
C TRP A 308 0.28 19.49 -13.42
N SER A 309 1.55 19.24 -13.08
CA SER A 309 2.36 20.11 -12.22
C SER A 309 2.67 21.46 -12.87
N ILE A 310 2.96 21.51 -14.18
CA ILE A 310 3.28 22.77 -14.85
C ILE A 310 2.09 23.74 -14.84
N GLN A 311 0.85 23.22 -14.88
CA GLN A 311 -0.34 24.02 -14.71
C GLN A 311 -0.41 24.65 -13.33
N GLN A 312 -0.02 23.94 -12.28
CA GLN A 312 -0.07 24.46 -10.90
C GLN A 312 0.95 25.59 -10.68
N VAL A 313 2.05 25.61 -11.45
CA VAL A 313 3.07 26.66 -11.38
C VAL A 313 2.67 27.89 -12.19
N TRP A 314 2.09 27.71 -13.37
CA TRP A 314 1.77 28.83 -14.27
C TRP A 314 0.43 29.50 -13.99
N GLN A 315 -0.48 28.81 -13.31
CA GLN A 315 -1.78 29.36 -12.97
C GLN A 315 -1.73 30.15 -11.65
N LYS A 316 -2.70 31.04 -11.45
CA LYS A 316 -2.79 31.81 -10.20
C LYS A 316 -2.97 30.85 -9.02
N MET A 317 -2.09 30.98 -8.03
CA MET A 317 -2.16 30.22 -6.80
C MET A 317 -3.34 30.69 -5.95
N ASP A 318 -4.41 29.90 -5.92
CA ASP A 318 -5.60 30.11 -5.10
C ASP A 318 -5.70 29.05 -3.99
N SER A 319 -6.63 29.25 -3.05
CA SER A 319 -6.76 28.35 -1.89
C SER A 319 -7.15 26.92 -2.29
N PRO A 320 -8.11 26.68 -3.21
CA PRO A 320 -8.39 25.33 -3.70
C PRO A 320 -7.16 24.64 -4.30
N ARG A 321 -6.37 25.36 -5.11
CA ARG A 321 -5.15 24.80 -5.70
C ARG A 321 -4.14 24.38 -4.64
N LEU A 322 -3.94 25.21 -3.61
CA LEU A 322 -3.03 24.90 -2.51
C LEU A 322 -3.44 23.62 -1.78
N LEU A 323 -4.74 23.41 -1.52
CA LEU A 323 -5.21 22.16 -0.93
C LEU A 323 -4.96 20.97 -1.85
N GLY A 324 -5.30 21.10 -3.14
CA GLY A 324 -5.06 20.04 -4.11
C GLY A 324 -3.57 19.66 -4.23
N CYS A 325 -2.68 20.65 -4.28
CA CYS A 325 -1.24 20.41 -4.27
C CYS A 325 -0.77 19.73 -2.97
N ALA A 326 -1.26 20.17 -1.81
CA ALA A 326 -0.92 19.56 -0.52
C ALA A 326 -1.31 18.08 -0.49
N GLY A 327 -2.55 17.75 -0.87
CA GLY A 327 -3.04 16.37 -0.87
C GLY A 327 -2.33 15.47 -1.89
N VAL A 328 -2.06 15.98 -3.10
CA VAL A 328 -1.28 15.27 -4.12
C VAL A 328 0.16 15.01 -3.63
N LEU A 329 0.82 16.00 -3.02
CA LEU A 329 2.16 15.83 -2.45
C LEU A 329 2.17 14.77 -1.34
N ILE A 330 1.20 14.78 -0.43
CA ILE A 330 1.09 13.78 0.65
C ILE A 330 1.02 12.36 0.06
N LEU A 331 0.15 12.16 -0.93
CA LEU A 331 -0.12 10.84 -1.49
C LEU A 331 0.97 10.35 -2.45
N LEU A 332 1.57 11.23 -3.26
CA LEU A 332 2.71 10.85 -4.11
C LEU A 332 3.94 10.53 -3.29
N THR A 333 4.25 11.33 -2.25
CA THR A 333 5.37 11.06 -1.34
C THR A 333 5.20 9.71 -0.63
N HIS A 334 3.99 9.42 -0.15
CA HIS A 334 3.70 8.11 0.42
C HIS A 334 3.82 7.00 -0.62
N SER A 335 3.39 7.23 -1.86
CA SER A 335 3.52 6.27 -2.97
C SER A 335 4.96 5.98 -3.40
N MET A 336 5.94 6.79 -2.97
CA MET A 336 7.36 6.49 -3.19
C MET A 336 7.92 5.45 -2.22
N LEU A 337 7.19 5.11 -1.16
CA LEU A 337 7.68 4.29 -0.04
C LEU A 337 6.72 3.16 0.36
N GLU A 338 5.44 3.27 0.01
CA GLU A 338 4.40 2.25 0.17
C GLU A 338 3.37 2.41 -0.98
N PHE A 339 2.21 1.74 -0.90
CA PHE A 339 1.19 1.68 -1.96
C PHE A 339 -0.18 2.26 -1.52
N PRO A 340 -0.28 3.53 -1.07
CA PRO A 340 -1.56 4.11 -0.64
C PRO A 340 -2.59 4.18 -1.77
N LEU A 341 -2.15 4.39 -3.02
CA LEU A 341 -3.05 4.51 -4.17
C LEU A 341 -3.70 3.18 -4.60
N TRP A 342 -3.33 2.05 -3.97
CA TRP A 342 -4.03 0.77 -4.10
C TRP A 342 -5.29 0.69 -3.22
N TYR A 343 -5.52 1.70 -2.37
CA TYR A 343 -6.68 1.77 -1.51
C TYR A 343 -7.67 2.82 -2.01
N TRP A 344 -8.93 2.44 -2.18
CA TRP A 344 -9.99 3.33 -2.66
C TRP A 344 -10.13 4.62 -1.86
N TYR A 345 -9.99 4.53 -0.54
CA TYR A 345 -10.08 5.70 0.36
C TYR A 345 -8.92 6.70 0.22
N PHE A 346 -7.86 6.39 -0.55
CA PHE A 346 -6.85 7.34 -1.00
C PHE A 346 -6.94 7.63 -2.50
N LEU A 347 -7.22 6.62 -3.32
CA LEU A 347 -7.28 6.75 -4.77
C LEU A 347 -8.40 7.70 -5.23
N ILE A 348 -9.58 7.63 -4.58
CA ILE A 348 -10.72 8.51 -4.88
C ILE A 348 -10.37 9.97 -4.54
N PRO A 349 -9.98 10.35 -3.30
CA PRO A 349 -9.64 11.73 -3.01
C PRO A 349 -8.44 12.21 -3.82
N PHE A 350 -7.44 11.36 -4.11
CA PHE A 350 -6.34 11.71 -5.02
C PHE A 350 -6.85 12.16 -6.39
N THR A 351 -7.74 11.36 -6.99
CA THR A 351 -8.33 11.64 -8.30
C THR A 351 -9.18 12.90 -8.30
N LEU A 352 -9.95 13.12 -7.22
CA LEU A 352 -10.73 14.35 -7.05
C LEU A 352 -9.83 15.59 -6.91
N LEU A 353 -8.76 15.52 -6.12
CA LEU A 353 -7.81 16.62 -5.96
C LEU A 353 -7.13 16.97 -7.29
N LEU A 354 -6.77 15.96 -8.10
CA LEU A 354 -6.23 16.18 -9.45
C LEU A 354 -7.27 16.87 -10.36
N ALA A 355 -8.49 16.31 -10.44
CA ALA A 355 -9.55 16.79 -11.34
C ALA A 355 -10.10 18.18 -10.96
N LEU A 356 -10.12 18.54 -9.67
CA LEU A 356 -10.51 19.87 -9.22
C LEU A 356 -9.45 20.93 -9.54
N ASN A 357 -8.18 20.54 -9.56
CA ASN A 357 -7.03 21.40 -9.85
C ASN A 357 -6.64 21.46 -11.33
N ASP A 358 -7.28 20.65 -12.16
CA ASP A 358 -7.05 20.61 -13.59
C ASP A 358 -7.59 21.86 -14.29
N ASP A 359 -6.81 22.38 -15.23
CA ASP A 359 -7.28 23.33 -16.23
C ASP A 359 -7.08 22.78 -17.65
N SER A 360 -7.86 23.30 -18.59
CA SER A 360 -7.62 23.04 -20.01
C SER A 360 -7.85 24.30 -20.83
N ARG A 361 -7.06 24.42 -21.90
CA ARG A 361 -7.30 25.37 -22.99
C ARG A 361 -8.18 24.76 -24.09
N TRP A 362 -8.33 23.43 -24.07
CA TRP A 362 -9.02 22.66 -25.10
C TRP A 362 -10.35 22.18 -24.57
N HIS A 363 -11.37 22.29 -25.40
CA HIS A 363 -12.75 22.09 -24.99
C HIS A 363 -13.50 21.27 -26.03
N LEU A 364 -14.13 20.19 -25.58
CA LEU A 364 -15.04 19.38 -26.39
C LEU A 364 -16.48 19.78 -26.12
N ARG A 365 -17.25 20.11 -27.15
CA ARG A 365 -18.68 20.39 -27.01
C ARG A 365 -19.44 19.06 -27.06
N LEU A 366 -19.88 18.58 -25.91
CA LEU A 366 -20.75 17.42 -25.81
C LEU A 366 -22.21 17.86 -25.66
N SER A 367 -23.11 17.24 -26.43
CA SER A 367 -24.54 17.33 -26.19
C SER A 367 -24.91 16.50 -24.96
N VAL A 368 -26.05 16.77 -24.32
CA VAL A 368 -26.54 15.94 -23.20
C VAL A 368 -26.67 14.46 -23.62
N PRO A 369 -27.25 14.14 -24.80
CA PRO A 369 -27.23 12.76 -25.31
C PRO A 369 -25.81 12.20 -25.46
N GLY A 370 -24.85 12.99 -25.96
CA GLY A 370 -23.46 12.57 -26.09
C GLY A 370 -22.80 12.24 -24.75
N SER A 371 -23.03 13.05 -23.72
CA SER A 371 -22.54 12.78 -22.36
C SER A 371 -23.17 11.52 -21.76
N VAL A 372 -24.48 11.30 -21.98
CA VAL A 372 -25.17 10.08 -21.53
C VAL A 372 -24.63 8.84 -22.25
N LEU A 373 -24.41 8.92 -23.56
CA LEU A 373 -23.85 7.82 -24.35
C LEU A 373 -22.43 7.42 -23.90
N LEU A 374 -21.63 8.38 -23.39
CA LEU A 374 -20.30 8.09 -22.85
C LEU A 374 -20.35 7.58 -21.40
N LEU A 375 -21.19 8.16 -20.55
CA LEU A 375 -21.25 7.82 -19.13
C LEU A 375 -22.05 6.56 -18.83
N ALA A 376 -23.17 6.33 -19.52
CA ALA A 376 -24.06 5.22 -19.19
C ALA A 376 -23.34 3.86 -19.30
N PRO A 377 -22.58 3.55 -20.38
CA PRO A 377 -21.83 2.30 -20.45
C PRO A 377 -20.78 2.17 -19.34
N ALA A 378 -20.07 3.25 -19.03
CA ALA A 378 -19.08 3.25 -17.96
C ALA A 378 -19.73 2.98 -16.59
N LEU A 379 -20.84 3.64 -16.27
CA LEU A 379 -21.58 3.42 -15.02
C LEU A 379 -22.20 2.03 -14.96
N THR A 380 -22.74 1.50 -16.07
CA THR A 380 -23.23 0.12 -16.14
C THR A 380 -22.11 -0.89 -15.92
N LEU A 381 -20.94 -0.70 -16.56
CA LEU A 381 -19.76 -1.56 -16.35
C LEU A 381 -19.26 -1.50 -14.91
N LEU A 382 -19.29 -0.32 -14.27
CA LEU A 382 -18.91 -0.17 -12.87
C LEU A 382 -19.93 -0.82 -11.92
N GLY A 383 -21.23 -0.68 -12.20
CA GLY A 383 -22.29 -1.35 -11.45
C GLY A 383 -22.17 -2.88 -11.55
N TRP A 384 -21.96 -3.38 -12.76
CA TRP A 384 -21.67 -4.80 -13.01
C TRP A 384 -20.39 -5.25 -12.28
N GLY A 385 -19.30 -4.50 -12.41
CA GLY A 385 -18.03 -4.80 -11.76
C GLY A 385 -18.14 -4.82 -10.24
N GLY A 386 -18.84 -3.85 -9.66
CA GLY A 386 -19.13 -3.78 -8.23
C GLY A 386 -19.97 -4.97 -7.76
N TYR A 387 -21.00 -5.35 -8.52
CA TYR A 387 -21.81 -6.54 -8.24
C TYR A 387 -20.97 -7.83 -8.30
N GLN A 388 -20.14 -8.00 -9.34
CA GLN A 388 -19.25 -9.15 -9.48
C GLN A 388 -18.21 -9.23 -8.36
N GLN A 389 -17.62 -8.09 -7.99
CA GLN A 389 -16.67 -8.01 -6.88
C GLN A 389 -17.35 -8.38 -5.56
N TRP A 390 -18.54 -7.83 -5.29
CA TRP A 390 -19.31 -8.15 -4.08
C TRP A 390 -19.66 -9.64 -4.02
N LEU A 391 -20.27 -10.18 -5.08
CA LEU A 391 -20.69 -11.58 -5.15
C LEU A 391 -19.50 -12.54 -4.97
N GLY A 392 -18.41 -12.33 -5.70
CA GLY A 392 -17.23 -13.19 -5.59
C GLY A 392 -16.53 -13.05 -4.24
N THR A 393 -16.50 -11.85 -3.65
CA THR A 393 -15.92 -11.64 -2.30
C THR A 393 -16.71 -12.42 -1.25
N GLN A 394 -18.04 -12.44 -1.33
CA GLN A 394 -18.86 -13.24 -0.42
C GLN A 394 -18.58 -14.74 -0.55
N GLN A 395 -18.45 -15.24 -1.78
CA GLN A 395 -18.11 -16.63 -2.06
C GLN A 395 -16.72 -17.02 -1.53
N ILE A 396 -15.71 -16.17 -1.78
CA ILE A 396 -14.33 -16.37 -1.32
C ILE A 396 -14.25 -16.28 0.20
N ASN A 397 -14.92 -15.32 0.84
CA ASN A 397 -14.91 -15.19 2.30
C ASN A 397 -15.58 -16.40 2.96
N ALA A 398 -16.72 -16.87 2.43
CA ALA A 398 -17.37 -18.08 2.91
C ALA A 398 -16.46 -19.31 2.76
N SER A 399 -15.79 -19.43 1.61
CA SER A 399 -14.81 -20.48 1.35
C SER A 399 -13.61 -20.43 2.31
N TYR A 400 -13.09 -19.23 2.58
CA TYR A 400 -12.01 -18.99 3.52
C TYR A 400 -12.40 -19.40 4.94
N HIS A 401 -13.59 -19.01 5.41
CA HIS A 401 -14.11 -19.42 6.72
C HIS A 401 -14.27 -20.95 6.81
N ALA A 402 -14.80 -21.60 5.78
CA ALA A 402 -14.92 -23.05 5.74
C ALA A 402 -13.55 -23.75 5.86
N TYR A 403 -12.52 -23.22 5.20
CA TYR A 403 -11.18 -23.80 5.26
C TYR A 403 -10.45 -23.52 6.58
N PHE A 404 -10.31 -22.24 6.96
CA PHE A 404 -9.46 -21.85 8.10
C PHE A 404 -10.15 -21.97 9.46
N THR A 405 -11.47 -21.82 9.51
CA THR A 405 -12.23 -21.89 10.77
C THR A 405 -12.85 -23.26 10.96
N ALA A 406 -13.63 -23.74 9.98
CA ALA A 406 -14.34 -25.01 10.09
C ALA A 406 -13.50 -26.24 9.71
N ARG A 407 -12.27 -26.03 9.18
CA ARG A 407 -11.37 -27.09 8.71
C ARG A 407 -12.01 -28.05 7.70
N ASN A 408 -12.95 -27.53 6.90
CA ASN A 408 -13.73 -28.29 5.94
C ASN A 408 -13.34 -27.94 4.49
N VAL A 409 -12.44 -28.75 3.93
CA VAL A 409 -11.86 -28.53 2.60
C VAL A 409 -12.88 -28.74 1.48
N SER A 410 -13.78 -29.73 1.60
CA SER A 410 -14.79 -30.00 0.56
C SER A 410 -15.81 -28.88 0.48
N GLN A 411 -16.30 -28.40 1.62
CA GLN A 411 -17.19 -27.25 1.70
C GLN A 411 -16.52 -25.98 1.17
N SER A 412 -15.27 -25.72 1.55
CA SER A 412 -14.49 -24.58 1.05
C SER A 412 -14.43 -24.56 -0.48
N ARG A 413 -14.12 -25.70 -1.11
CA ARG A 413 -14.10 -25.83 -2.57
C ARG A 413 -15.46 -25.62 -3.21
N GLN A 414 -16.52 -26.20 -2.62
CA GLN A 414 -17.88 -26.02 -3.13
C GLN A 414 -18.29 -24.54 -3.12
N LEU A 415 -17.93 -23.80 -2.06
CA LEU A 415 -18.22 -22.37 -1.93
C LEU A 415 -17.39 -21.50 -2.88
N ALA A 416 -16.13 -21.86 -3.17
CA ALA A 416 -15.29 -21.13 -4.12
C ALA A 416 -15.61 -21.44 -5.60
N ARG A 417 -16.23 -22.59 -5.89
CA ARG A 417 -16.46 -23.06 -7.27
C ARG A 417 -17.21 -22.05 -8.15
N PRO A 418 -18.29 -21.38 -7.71
CA PRO A 418 -18.96 -20.37 -8.52
C PRO A 418 -18.05 -19.18 -8.89
N ALA A 419 -17.12 -18.81 -8.00
CA ALA A 419 -16.20 -17.70 -8.22
C ALA A 419 -15.11 -18.00 -9.26
N LEU A 420 -14.92 -19.27 -9.67
CA LEU A 420 -13.99 -19.61 -10.75
C LEU A 420 -14.39 -18.98 -12.10
N ASN A 421 -15.69 -18.78 -12.30
CA ASN A 421 -16.23 -18.12 -13.50
C ASN A 421 -16.35 -16.60 -13.35
N ASN A 422 -15.95 -16.04 -12.20
CA ASN A 422 -15.99 -14.61 -11.97
C ASN A 422 -14.78 -13.95 -12.65
N PRO A 423 -14.98 -13.04 -13.61
CA PRO A 423 -13.88 -12.45 -14.38
C PRO A 423 -12.96 -11.56 -13.52
N LEU A 424 -13.41 -11.13 -12.34
CA LEU A 424 -12.64 -10.30 -11.42
C LEU A 424 -11.94 -11.12 -10.34
N LEU A 425 -12.46 -12.28 -9.97
CA LEU A 425 -12.02 -13.01 -8.78
C LEU A 425 -11.64 -14.47 -9.05
N SER A 426 -11.47 -14.84 -10.32
CA SER A 426 -11.10 -16.20 -10.73
C SER A 426 -9.78 -16.66 -10.13
N LEU A 427 -8.74 -15.81 -10.09
CA LEU A 427 -7.44 -16.17 -9.48
C LEU A 427 -7.53 -16.35 -7.95
N ASP A 428 -8.31 -15.51 -7.27
CA ASP A 428 -8.59 -15.68 -5.85
C ASP A 428 -9.36 -16.97 -5.57
N ALA A 429 -10.33 -17.31 -6.43
CA ALA A 429 -11.08 -18.56 -6.37
C ALA A 429 -10.19 -19.78 -6.66
N GLU A 430 -9.30 -19.71 -7.66
CA GLU A 430 -8.30 -20.74 -7.94
C GLU A 430 -7.38 -20.95 -6.75
N MET A 431 -7.00 -19.87 -6.05
CA MET A 431 -6.21 -19.96 -4.83
C MET A 431 -6.94 -20.68 -3.72
N GLN A 432 -8.22 -20.36 -3.47
CA GLN A 432 -9.02 -21.10 -2.50
C GLN A 432 -9.17 -22.58 -2.88
N TYR A 433 -9.41 -22.84 -4.17
CA TYR A 433 -9.51 -24.20 -4.70
C TYR A 433 -8.22 -24.99 -4.49
N SER A 434 -7.07 -24.32 -4.65
CA SER A 434 -5.75 -24.91 -4.52
C SER A 434 -5.46 -25.44 -3.13
N TYR A 435 -6.02 -24.87 -2.06
CA TYR A 435 -5.80 -25.40 -0.71
C TYR A 435 -6.34 -26.82 -0.50
N GLY A 436 -7.31 -27.23 -1.32
CA GLY A 436 -7.83 -28.59 -1.34
C GLY A 436 -7.17 -29.50 -2.36
N ASP A 437 -6.29 -28.99 -3.23
CA ASP A 437 -5.64 -29.79 -4.25
C ASP A 437 -4.76 -30.87 -3.63
N THR A 438 -4.80 -32.04 -4.27
CA THR A 438 -3.99 -33.20 -3.92
C THR A 438 -3.15 -33.56 -5.14
N ALA A 439 -1.99 -34.15 -4.91
CA ALA A 439 -1.16 -34.67 -5.98
C ALA A 439 -1.68 -36.06 -6.40
N ASN A 440 -2.81 -36.06 -7.11
CA ASN A 440 -3.37 -37.26 -7.74
C ASN A 440 -2.90 -37.31 -9.21
N LEU A 441 -2.43 -38.46 -9.68
CA LEU A 441 -1.91 -38.62 -11.05
C LEU A 441 -2.97 -38.30 -12.11
N ARG A 442 -4.26 -38.60 -11.86
CA ARG A 442 -5.35 -38.37 -12.80
C ARG A 442 -5.63 -36.88 -13.05
N THR A 443 -5.52 -36.06 -12.00
CA THR A 443 -5.79 -34.61 -12.08
C THR A 443 -4.52 -33.79 -12.17
N LEU A 444 -3.35 -34.43 -12.23
CA LEU A 444 -2.05 -33.77 -12.14
C LEU A 444 -1.84 -32.70 -13.21
N PRO A 445 -2.19 -32.90 -14.50
CA PRO A 445 -2.03 -31.87 -15.53
C PRO A 445 -2.82 -30.59 -15.20
N ASP A 446 -4.08 -30.73 -14.80
CA ASP A 446 -4.96 -29.60 -14.49
C ASP A 446 -4.49 -28.85 -13.24
N THR A 447 -4.11 -29.60 -12.19
CA THR A 447 -3.58 -29.03 -10.96
C THR A 447 -2.26 -28.29 -11.20
N LEU A 448 -1.38 -28.84 -12.04
CA LEU A 448 -0.11 -28.19 -12.40
C LEU A 448 -0.32 -26.93 -13.25
N ALA A 449 -1.29 -26.94 -14.17
CA ALA A 449 -1.66 -25.78 -14.96
C ALA A 449 -2.21 -24.65 -14.06
N ARG A 450 -3.12 -24.97 -13.14
CA ARG A 450 -3.63 -24.02 -12.13
C ARG A 450 -2.51 -23.47 -11.25
N ASN A 451 -1.67 -24.35 -10.71
CA ASN A 451 -0.54 -23.95 -9.89
C ASN A 451 0.41 -23.02 -10.66
N THR A 452 0.62 -23.25 -11.97
CA THR A 452 1.44 -22.37 -12.82
C THR A 452 0.84 -20.97 -12.95
N ARG A 453 -0.49 -20.85 -13.13
CA ARG A 453 -1.17 -19.55 -13.13
C ARG A 453 -1.04 -18.84 -11.79
N LEU A 454 -1.27 -19.55 -10.69
CA LEU A 454 -1.12 -19.01 -9.34
C LEU A 454 0.31 -18.55 -9.04
N LEU A 455 1.34 -19.31 -9.45
CA LEU A 455 2.74 -18.92 -9.30
C LEU A 455 3.05 -17.61 -10.03
N ARG A 456 2.56 -17.47 -11.27
CA ARG A 456 2.75 -16.27 -12.09
C ARG A 456 2.01 -15.06 -11.53
N TRP A 457 0.91 -15.27 -10.82
CA TRP A 457 0.17 -14.21 -10.14
C TRP A 457 0.82 -13.85 -8.80
N ARG A 458 0.87 -14.78 -7.84
CA ARG A 458 1.47 -14.60 -6.52
C ARG A 458 2.10 -15.91 -6.03
N PRO A 459 3.44 -15.97 -5.91
CA PRO A 459 4.15 -17.17 -5.47
C PRO A 459 4.09 -17.33 -3.95
N PHE A 460 2.88 -17.43 -3.38
CA PHE A 460 2.69 -17.65 -1.94
C PHE A 460 3.26 -19.00 -1.50
N ALA A 461 3.53 -19.13 -0.20
CA ALA A 461 4.08 -20.33 0.40
C ALA A 461 3.31 -21.59 -0.01
N SER A 462 1.98 -21.57 0.10
CA SER A 462 1.11 -22.68 -0.29
C SER A 462 1.32 -23.10 -1.75
N VAL A 463 1.41 -22.13 -2.66
CA VAL A 463 1.58 -22.35 -4.10
C VAL A 463 2.97 -22.90 -4.43
N VAL A 464 4.02 -22.37 -3.79
CA VAL A 464 5.41 -22.79 -3.97
C VAL A 464 5.62 -24.23 -3.46
N TYR A 465 5.12 -24.56 -2.27
CA TYR A 465 5.19 -25.92 -1.75
C TYR A 465 4.31 -26.89 -2.57
N HIS A 466 3.13 -26.45 -3.01
CA HIS A 466 2.32 -27.23 -3.96
C HIS A 466 3.10 -27.53 -5.24
N ARG A 467 3.80 -26.56 -5.82
CA ARG A 467 4.60 -26.78 -7.04
C ARG A 467 5.63 -27.88 -6.85
N ALA A 468 6.37 -27.83 -5.74
CA ALA A 468 7.39 -28.83 -5.43
C ALA A 468 6.79 -30.25 -5.37
N LEU A 469 5.65 -30.40 -4.69
CA LEU A 469 4.97 -31.68 -4.51
C LEU A 469 4.36 -32.22 -5.81
N LEU A 470 3.72 -31.36 -6.61
CA LEU A 470 3.15 -31.74 -7.92
C LEU A 470 4.23 -32.20 -8.89
N LEU A 471 5.38 -31.51 -8.93
CA LEU A 471 6.51 -31.91 -9.77
C LEU A 471 7.13 -33.23 -9.32
N ALA A 472 7.20 -33.47 -8.00
CA ALA A 472 7.66 -34.75 -7.47
C ALA A 472 6.72 -35.90 -7.88
N GLN A 473 5.40 -35.68 -7.82
CA GLN A 473 4.40 -36.62 -8.28
C GLN A 473 4.49 -36.87 -9.80
N ALA A 474 4.88 -35.85 -10.57
CA ALA A 474 5.14 -35.96 -12.01
C ALA A 474 6.47 -36.67 -12.35
N GLY A 475 7.27 -37.08 -11.36
CA GLY A 475 8.60 -37.65 -11.56
C GLY A 475 9.69 -36.62 -11.89
N GLN A 476 9.38 -35.32 -11.89
CA GLN A 476 10.30 -34.22 -12.20
C GLN A 476 11.10 -33.79 -10.97
N LEU A 477 11.86 -34.74 -10.39
CA LEU A 477 12.52 -34.57 -9.08
C LEU A 477 13.53 -33.41 -9.03
N LYS A 478 14.24 -33.13 -10.14
CA LYS A 478 15.20 -32.01 -10.21
C LYS A 478 14.50 -30.67 -9.97
N GLU A 479 13.38 -30.44 -10.63
CA GLU A 479 12.60 -29.22 -10.48
C GLU A 479 11.85 -29.19 -9.14
N ALA A 480 11.34 -30.33 -8.69
CA ALA A 480 10.71 -30.46 -7.38
C ALA A 480 11.65 -30.02 -6.25
N ARG A 481 12.92 -30.47 -6.29
CA ARG A 481 13.97 -30.08 -5.32
C ARG A 481 14.29 -28.59 -5.38
N PHE A 482 14.30 -27.98 -6.57
CA PHE A 482 14.48 -26.53 -6.72
C PHE A 482 13.37 -25.76 -5.99
N TRP A 483 12.10 -26.10 -6.25
CA TRP A 483 10.96 -25.44 -5.63
C TRP A 483 10.88 -25.69 -4.12
N LEU A 484 11.26 -26.88 -3.66
CA LEU A 484 11.40 -27.18 -2.24
C LEU A 484 12.44 -26.28 -1.57
N ALA A 485 13.64 -26.17 -2.16
CA ALA A 485 14.69 -25.30 -1.63
C ALA A 485 14.25 -23.83 -1.61
N ALA A 486 13.56 -23.38 -2.66
CA ALA A 486 12.99 -22.03 -2.72
C ALA A 486 11.94 -21.80 -1.62
N GLY A 487 11.06 -22.79 -1.37
CA GLY A 487 10.08 -22.77 -0.30
C GLY A 487 10.73 -22.69 1.08
N LEU A 488 11.67 -23.58 1.40
CA LEU A 488 12.35 -23.61 2.71
C LEU A 488 13.19 -22.35 2.97
N ARG A 489 13.74 -21.72 1.92
CA ARG A 489 14.50 -20.48 2.04
C ARG A 489 13.60 -19.29 2.38
N ASN A 490 12.50 -19.13 1.65
CA ASN A 490 11.67 -17.92 1.67
C ASN A 490 10.45 -18.02 2.59
N TYR A 491 10.00 -19.25 2.88
CA TYR A 491 8.81 -19.57 3.66
C TYR A 491 9.07 -20.70 4.69
N PRO A 492 10.11 -20.61 5.53
CA PRO A 492 10.47 -21.70 6.44
C PRO A 492 9.38 -21.96 7.50
N LYS A 493 8.62 -20.95 7.90
CA LYS A 493 7.54 -21.06 8.89
C LYS A 493 6.27 -21.71 8.32
N ASP A 494 6.10 -21.70 6.99
CA ASP A 494 4.88 -22.13 6.30
C ASP A 494 5.00 -23.51 5.66
N ARG A 495 6.05 -24.26 5.99
CA ARG A 495 6.30 -25.61 5.46
C ARG A 495 5.15 -26.62 5.67
N GLY A 496 4.29 -26.38 6.65
CA GLY A 496 3.13 -27.23 6.97
C GLY A 496 2.15 -27.36 5.79
N TYR A 497 2.18 -26.43 4.82
CA TYR A 497 1.44 -26.59 3.57
C TYR A 497 1.83 -27.87 2.81
N LEU A 498 3.13 -28.19 2.75
CA LEU A 498 3.61 -29.39 2.06
C LEU A 498 3.14 -30.66 2.78
N GLU A 499 3.29 -30.71 4.11
CA GLU A 499 2.87 -31.84 4.94
C GLU A 499 1.38 -32.14 4.80
N ASN A 500 0.53 -31.10 4.94
CA ASN A 500 -0.91 -31.24 4.79
C ASN A 500 -1.32 -31.72 3.40
N MET A 501 -0.61 -31.30 2.35
CA MET A 501 -0.89 -31.74 0.99
C MET A 501 -0.41 -33.18 0.75
N TYR A 502 0.77 -33.55 1.23
CA TYR A 502 1.31 -34.91 1.11
C TYR A 502 0.36 -35.96 1.72
N VAL A 503 -0.14 -35.71 2.95
CA VAL A 503 -1.06 -36.62 3.65
C VAL A 503 -2.35 -36.90 2.85
N ARG A 504 -2.80 -35.94 2.05
CA ARG A 504 -4.01 -36.04 1.23
C ARG A 504 -3.74 -36.56 -0.19
N SER A 505 -2.47 -36.75 -0.56
CA SER A 505 -2.06 -37.11 -1.93
C SER A 505 -1.92 -38.61 -2.11
N GLU A 506 -2.07 -39.07 -3.34
CA GLU A 506 -1.88 -40.48 -3.69
C GLU A 506 -0.39 -40.82 -3.65
N PRO A 507 0.03 -41.81 -2.83
CA PRO A 507 1.45 -42.04 -2.59
C PRO A 507 2.10 -42.81 -3.76
N THR A 508 3.02 -42.16 -4.49
CA THR A 508 3.91 -42.82 -5.45
C THR A 508 5.30 -43.08 -4.84
N PRO A 509 6.10 -44.03 -5.36
CA PRO A 509 7.47 -44.24 -4.88
C PRO A 509 8.32 -42.96 -4.96
N ALA A 510 8.20 -42.20 -6.05
CA ALA A 510 8.88 -40.92 -6.24
C ALA A 510 8.46 -39.89 -5.19
N LEU A 511 7.16 -39.77 -4.93
CA LEU A 511 6.63 -38.83 -3.94
C LEU A 511 7.03 -39.22 -2.50
N LYS A 512 7.06 -40.51 -2.16
CA LYS A 512 7.55 -40.99 -0.86
C LYS A 512 9.02 -40.66 -0.66
N ALA A 513 9.86 -40.91 -1.66
CA ALA A 513 11.29 -40.59 -1.60
C ALA A 513 11.50 -39.08 -1.46
N PHE A 514 10.79 -38.28 -2.25
CA PHE A 514 10.83 -36.82 -2.15
C PHE A 514 10.37 -36.30 -0.78
N TYR A 515 9.34 -36.91 -0.18
CA TYR A 515 8.87 -36.52 1.15
C TYR A 515 9.89 -36.83 2.26
N ALA A 516 10.62 -37.95 2.15
CA ALA A 516 11.73 -38.25 3.06
C ALA A 516 12.85 -37.19 2.94
N GLU A 517 13.20 -36.78 1.72
CA GLU A 517 14.15 -35.68 1.49
C GLU A 517 13.65 -34.36 2.10
N TYR A 518 12.36 -34.05 1.94
CA TYR A 518 11.73 -32.90 2.57
C TYR A 518 11.89 -32.89 4.08
N GLN A 519 11.65 -34.02 4.77
CA GLN A 519 11.77 -34.09 6.23
C GLN A 519 13.18 -33.74 6.71
N VAL A 520 14.20 -34.29 6.04
CA VAL A 520 15.61 -34.01 6.36
C VAL A 520 15.96 -32.55 6.09
N ALA A 521 15.59 -32.03 4.91
CA ALA A 521 15.89 -30.65 4.52
C ALA A 521 15.17 -29.62 5.41
N SER A 522 13.90 -29.90 5.75
CA SER A 522 13.08 -29.07 6.63
C SER A 522 13.66 -29.00 8.04
N GLN A 523 14.09 -30.13 8.59
CA GLN A 523 14.71 -30.18 9.91
C GLN A 523 16.04 -29.42 9.93
N LYS A 524 16.90 -29.66 8.94
CA LYS A 524 18.16 -28.91 8.77
C LYS A 524 17.94 -27.40 8.76
N ARG A 525 16.95 -26.92 8.00
CA ARG A 525 16.66 -25.48 7.90
C ARG A 525 16.16 -24.89 9.22
N LEU A 526 15.42 -25.64 10.04
CA LEU A 526 15.07 -25.16 11.39
C LEU A 526 16.29 -24.96 12.25
N ASP A 527 17.22 -25.90 12.20
CA ASP A 527 18.38 -25.89 13.07
C ASP A 527 19.32 -24.73 12.67
N GLU A 528 19.43 -24.45 11.36
CA GLU A 528 20.05 -23.21 10.85
C GLU A 528 19.35 -21.96 11.38
N ILE A 529 18.02 -21.87 11.30
CA ILE A 529 17.26 -20.70 11.79
C ILE A 529 17.43 -20.53 13.31
N LYS A 530 17.40 -21.62 14.08
CA LYS A 530 17.64 -21.58 15.53
C LYS A 530 19.05 -21.05 15.82
N ALA A 531 20.05 -21.48 15.06
CA ALA A 531 21.42 -21.01 15.20
C ALA A 531 21.55 -19.51 14.84
N GLU A 532 20.91 -19.07 13.74
CA GLU A 532 20.86 -17.65 13.33
C GLU A 532 20.21 -16.79 14.42
N VAL A 533 19.05 -17.21 14.96
CA VAL A 533 18.34 -16.50 16.04
C VAL A 533 19.19 -16.44 17.31
N ALA A 534 19.82 -17.55 17.70
CA ALA A 534 20.71 -17.60 18.87
C ALA A 534 21.92 -16.66 18.70
N ALA A 535 22.50 -16.59 17.49
CA ALA A 535 23.61 -15.69 17.19
C ALA A 535 23.18 -14.21 17.29
N ILE A 536 22.00 -13.86 16.79
CA ILE A 536 21.43 -12.51 16.91
C ILE A 536 21.19 -12.16 18.39
N GLN A 537 20.61 -13.08 19.16
CA GLN A 537 20.37 -12.89 20.59
C GLN A 537 21.67 -12.69 21.38
N ARG A 538 22.73 -13.47 21.08
CA ARG A 538 24.07 -13.30 21.68
C ARG A 538 24.68 -11.95 21.34
N LYS A 539 24.63 -11.51 20.07
CA LYS A 539 25.09 -10.18 19.65
C LYS A 539 24.34 -9.07 20.38
N ARG A 540 23.01 -9.22 20.53
CA ARG A 540 22.17 -8.26 21.25
C ARG A 540 22.51 -8.21 22.75
N ALA A 541 22.71 -9.36 23.39
CA ALA A 541 23.13 -9.44 24.79
C ALA A 541 24.53 -8.82 25.02
N ALA A 542 25.46 -9.03 24.09
CA ALA A 542 26.78 -8.40 24.13
C ALA A 542 26.70 -6.87 23.96
N SER A 543 25.84 -6.37 23.05
CA SER A 543 25.62 -4.93 22.89
C SER A 543 24.94 -4.26 24.09
N LEU A 544 24.09 -5.00 24.83
CA LEU A 544 23.47 -4.53 26.07
C LEU A 544 24.46 -4.48 27.24
N LYS A 545 25.45 -5.39 27.29
CA LYS A 545 26.53 -5.35 28.29
C LYS A 545 27.55 -4.22 28.07
N LEU A 546 27.57 -3.59 26.89
CA LEU A 546 28.48 -2.50 26.54
C LEU A 546 27.85 -1.10 26.72
N GLN A 547 26.59 -0.99 27.14
CA GLN A 547 26.03 0.29 27.61
C GLN A 547 26.37 0.46 29.09
N PRO A 548 27.19 1.47 29.50
CA PRO A 548 27.47 1.69 30.91
C PRO A 548 26.17 2.08 31.62
N VAL A 549 25.91 1.42 32.74
CA VAL A 549 24.91 1.82 33.72
C VAL A 549 25.35 3.18 34.30
N ALA A 550 24.97 4.27 33.65
CA ALA A 550 25.07 5.61 34.23
C ALA A 550 23.86 5.87 35.13
N ALA A 551 23.74 5.10 36.23
CA ALA A 551 22.81 5.38 37.32
C ALA A 551 23.16 4.51 38.54
N SER A 552 24.18 4.91 39.32
CA SER A 552 24.33 4.63 40.75
C SER A 552 25.73 5.05 41.22
N ALA A 553 25.93 6.34 41.45
CA ALA A 553 27.01 6.87 42.28
C ALA A 553 26.73 8.35 42.61
N ALA A 554 25.66 8.60 43.35
CA ALA A 554 25.52 9.84 44.12
C ALA A 554 25.60 9.44 45.60
N SER A 555 26.77 9.73 46.15
CA SER A 555 27.24 9.52 47.50
C SER A 555 26.29 10.04 48.59
N GLN A 556 26.16 9.27 49.66
CA GLN A 556 25.75 9.72 50.98
C GLN A 556 26.67 10.87 51.47
N PRO A 557 26.16 11.84 52.26
CA PRO A 557 27.00 12.81 52.94
C PRO A 557 27.39 12.30 54.34
N ALA A 558 28.69 12.35 54.68
CA ALA A 558 29.16 12.27 56.06
C ALA A 558 30.30 13.29 56.30
N SER A 559 30.06 14.16 57.29
CA SER A 559 30.99 14.96 58.10
C SER A 559 32.07 15.82 57.41
N ARG A 560 31.83 17.14 57.36
CA ARG A 560 32.34 18.13 58.33
C ARG A 560 31.73 19.50 58.07
#